data_AF-A0AA46TMD6-F1
#
_entry.id   AF-A0AA46TMD6-F1
#
_cell.length_a   1.000
_cell.length_b   1.000
_cell.length_c   1.000
_cell.angle_alpha   90.00
_cell.angle_beta   90.00
_cell.angle_gamma   90.00
#
_symmetry.space_group_name_H-M   'P 1'
#
loop_
_entity.id
_entity.type
_entity.pdbx_description
1 polymer ?
#
loop_
_entity_poly.entity_id
_entity_poly.type
_entity_poly.pdbx_seq_one_letter_code
_entity_poly.pdbx_strand_id
1 'polypeptide(L)'
;MRFYWTSPAMSQIYSELSRLARGGLVEAVSARQGRRTTRRFRITARGTDRLSDWLSESAPDFPVLKHPVALRLLMGHLMRPTDVIRILESYAAALADRRAELEAVRKSLGDDEAMRFPALVAEWGLAYYDSEREITDRTRARLEE
;
A
#
# COMPACT_ATOMS: atom_id res chain seq x y z
N MET A 1 -2.43 4.96 -2.21
CA MET A 1 -2.15 3.57 -2.59
C MET A 1 -0.91 2.99 -1.93
N ARG A 2 0.25 3.65 -2.02
CA ARG A 2 1.54 3.07 -1.55
C ARG A 2 1.60 2.56 -0.10
N PHE A 3 0.71 3.03 0.78
CA PHE A 3 0.67 2.65 2.20
C PHE A 3 -0.07 1.34 2.48
N TYR A 4 -0.96 0.93 1.58
CA TYR A 4 -1.85 -0.23 1.75
C TYR A 4 -1.81 -1.21 0.57
N TRP A 5 -1.18 -0.82 -0.53
CA TRP A 5 -0.91 -1.69 -1.67
C TRP A 5 0.46 -1.42 -2.24
N THR A 6 1.18 -2.47 -2.60
CA THR A 6 2.45 -2.33 -3.30
C THR A 6 2.21 -1.64 -4.64
N SER A 7 2.79 -0.46 -4.83
CA SER A 7 2.73 0.23 -6.11
C SER A 7 3.37 -0.66 -7.19
N PRO A 8 2.60 -1.12 -8.19
CA PRO A 8 3.16 -1.94 -9.25
C PRO A 8 4.19 -1.15 -10.05
N ALA A 9 5.15 -1.85 -10.66
CA ALA A 9 6.10 -1.22 -11.56
C ALA A 9 5.37 -0.59 -12.75
N MET A 10 5.91 0.51 -13.29
CA MET A 10 5.29 1.18 -14.45
C MET A 10 5.11 0.24 -15.65
N SER A 11 6.05 -0.68 -15.87
CA SER A 11 5.93 -1.73 -16.88
C SER A 11 4.72 -2.64 -16.66
N GLN A 12 4.45 -3.03 -15.41
CA GLN A 12 3.28 -3.83 -15.04
C GLN A 12 1.99 -3.05 -15.33
N ILE A 13 1.93 -1.76 -14.97
CA ILE A 13 0.77 -0.89 -15.27
C ILE A 13 0.48 -0.87 -16.77
N TYR A 14 1.49 -0.67 -17.63
CA TYR A 14 1.28 -0.67 -19.09
C TYR A 14 0.85 -2.03 -19.64
N SER A 15 1.39 -3.12 -19.10
CA SER A 15 0.99 -4.47 -19.49
C SER A 15 -0.48 -4.74 -19.11
N GLU A 16 -0.90 -4.30 -17.92
CA GLU A 16 -2.27 -4.45 -17.43
C GLU A 16 -3.24 -3.56 -18.22
N LEU A 17 -2.90 -2.31 -18.51
CA LEU A 17 -3.72 -1.44 -19.37
C LEU A 17 -3.91 -2.03 -20.76
N SER A 18 -2.87 -2.65 -21.33
CA SER A 18 -2.97 -3.34 -22.62
C SER A 18 -3.89 -4.56 -22.53
N ARG A 19 -3.85 -5.31 -21.41
CA ARG A 19 -4.74 -6.45 -21.16
C ARG A 19 -6.20 -6.02 -20.99
N LEU A 20 -6.45 -4.99 -20.20
CA LEU A 20 -7.77 -4.40 -20.00
C LEU A 20 -8.34 -3.86 -21.33
N ALA A 21 -7.49 -3.28 -22.19
CA ALA A 21 -7.90 -2.80 -23.51
C ALA A 21 -8.30 -3.96 -24.44
N ARG A 22 -7.53 -5.06 -24.47
CA ARG A 22 -7.92 -6.28 -25.20
C ARG A 22 -9.23 -6.87 -24.68
N GLY A 23 -9.50 -6.75 -23.38
CA GLY A 23 -10.75 -7.15 -22.75
C GLY A 23 -11.93 -6.21 -22.99
N GLY A 24 -11.72 -5.07 -23.66
CA GLY A 24 -12.75 -4.06 -23.90
C GLY A 24 -13.21 -3.35 -22.63
N LEU A 25 -12.41 -3.37 -21.55
CA LEU A 25 -12.74 -2.71 -20.28
C LEU A 25 -12.26 -1.25 -20.27
N VAL A 26 -11.17 -0.96 -20.99
CA VAL A 26 -10.66 0.39 -21.22
C VAL A 26 -10.42 0.59 -22.73
N GLU A 27 -10.38 1.83 -23.17
CA GLU A 27 -10.00 2.19 -24.54
C GLU A 27 -8.80 3.15 -24.53
N ALA A 28 -7.92 3.03 -25.52
CA ALA A 28 -6.80 3.94 -25.68
C ALA A 28 -7.28 5.23 -26.35
N VAL A 29 -7.15 6.35 -25.64
CA VAL A 29 -7.38 7.69 -26.17
C VAL A 29 -6.01 8.26 -26.52
N SER A 30 -5.67 8.31 -27.81
CA SER A 30 -4.43 8.94 -28.25
C SER A 30 -4.54 10.46 -28.05
N ALA A 31 -3.86 10.99 -27.04
CA ALA A 31 -3.69 12.44 -26.89
C ALA A 31 -2.35 12.86 -27.49
N ARG A 32 -2.38 13.51 -28.66
CA ARG A 32 -1.18 14.13 -29.24
C ARG A 32 -0.96 15.49 -28.57
N GLN A 33 0.03 15.56 -27.67
CA GLN A 33 0.49 16.83 -27.09
C GLN A 33 1.95 17.06 -27.53
N GLY A 34 2.15 17.88 -28.57
CA GLY A 34 3.48 18.18 -29.11
C GLY A 34 4.22 16.96 -29.69
N ARG A 35 5.54 16.86 -29.46
CA ARG A 35 6.43 15.78 -29.95
C ARG A 35 6.34 14.48 -29.13
N ARG A 36 5.55 14.42 -28.05
CA ARG A 36 5.47 13.25 -27.16
C ARG A 36 4.06 12.65 -27.19
N THR A 37 3.95 11.41 -27.68
CA THR A 37 2.69 10.67 -27.66
C THR A 37 2.49 10.06 -26.28
N THR A 38 1.64 10.67 -25.46
CA THR A 38 1.19 10.06 -24.19
C THR A 38 -0.02 9.20 -24.47
N ARG A 39 0.10 7.89 -24.25
CA ARG A 39 -1.05 6.97 -24.29
C ARG A 39 -1.93 7.24 -23.08
N ARG A 40 -3.14 7.76 -23.30
CA ARG A 40 -4.18 7.87 -22.27
C ARG A 40 -5.16 6.73 -22.44
N PHE A 41 -5.81 6.35 -21.36
CA PHE A 41 -6.87 5.35 -21.37
C PHE A 41 -8.13 5.93 -20.76
N ARG A 42 -9.28 5.54 -21.28
CA ARG A 42 -10.60 5.85 -20.72
C ARG A 42 -11.30 4.56 -20.36
N ILE A 43 -11.95 4.51 -19.20
CA ILE A 43 -12.80 3.38 -18.82
C ILE A 43 -14.04 3.34 -19.73
N THR A 44 -14.41 2.14 -20.18
CA THR A 44 -15.65 1.91 -20.96
C THR A 44 -16.83 1.66 -20.01
N ALA A 45 -18.06 1.68 -20.53
CA ALA A 45 -19.25 1.32 -19.74
C ALA A 45 -19.10 -0.09 -19.14
N ARG A 46 -18.69 -1.07 -19.96
CA ARG A 46 -18.38 -2.44 -19.53
C ARG A 46 -17.29 -2.47 -18.44
N GLY A 47 -16.29 -1.60 -18.53
CA GLY A 47 -15.26 -1.44 -17.52
C GLY A 47 -15.81 -0.96 -16.19
N THR A 48 -16.72 0.01 -16.22
CA THR A 48 -17.42 0.52 -15.03
C THR A 48 -18.29 -0.57 -14.40
N ASP A 49 -19.08 -1.30 -15.20
CA ASP A 49 -19.92 -2.41 -14.70
C ASP A 49 -19.04 -3.46 -14.03
N ARG A 50 -17.97 -3.89 -14.70
CA ARG A 50 -17.05 -4.89 -14.16
C ARG A 50 -16.35 -4.44 -12.87
N LEU A 51 -16.05 -3.14 -12.75
CA LEU A 51 -15.50 -2.55 -11.53
C LEU A 51 -16.54 -2.56 -10.40
N SER A 52 -17.79 -2.20 -10.70
CA SER A 52 -18.89 -2.26 -9.74
C SER A 52 -19.06 -3.68 -9.20
N ASP A 53 -19.15 -4.67 -10.08
CA ASP A 53 -19.29 -6.09 -9.70
C ASP A 53 -18.12 -6.54 -8.81
N TRP A 54 -16.90 -6.12 -9.15
CA TRP A 54 -15.73 -6.44 -8.33
C TRP A 54 -15.83 -5.86 -6.92
N LEU A 55 -16.32 -4.63 -6.80
CA LEU A 55 -16.48 -3.92 -5.52
C LEU A 55 -17.58 -4.54 -4.64
N SER A 56 -18.63 -5.12 -5.23
CA SER A 56 -19.79 -5.63 -4.49
C SER A 56 -19.80 -7.14 -4.26
N GLU A 57 -19.26 -7.94 -5.18
CA GLU A 57 -19.48 -9.40 -5.20
C GLU A 57 -18.25 -10.23 -4.81
N SER A 58 -17.07 -9.60 -4.73
CA SER A 58 -15.85 -10.32 -4.37
C SER A 58 -15.78 -10.51 -2.85
N ALA A 59 -15.83 -11.76 -2.38
CA ALA A 59 -15.53 -12.05 -0.98
C ALA A 59 -14.11 -11.55 -0.65
N PRO A 60 -13.92 -10.86 0.49
CA PRO A 60 -12.60 -10.37 0.86
C PRO A 60 -11.70 -11.55 1.23
N ASP A 61 -10.55 -11.64 0.55
CA ASP A 61 -9.49 -12.57 0.94
C ASP A 61 -8.68 -12.02 2.12
N PHE A 62 -8.10 -12.93 2.91
CA PHE A 62 -7.19 -12.53 3.96
C PHE A 62 -5.91 -11.92 3.36
N PRO A 63 -5.44 -10.75 3.83
CA PRO A 63 -4.23 -10.13 3.27
C PRO A 63 -3.00 -11.00 3.54
N VAL A 64 -2.14 -11.15 2.53
CA VAL A 64 -0.88 -11.88 2.65
C VAL A 64 0.15 -11.01 3.38
N LEU A 65 0.53 -11.43 4.59
CA LEU A 65 1.58 -10.75 5.37
C LEU A 65 2.97 -11.12 4.85
N LYS A 66 3.64 -10.17 4.20
CA LYS A 66 5.06 -10.29 3.78
C LYS A 66 5.91 -9.35 4.62
N HIS A 67 6.38 -9.82 5.78
CA HIS A 67 7.02 -8.97 6.78
C HIS A 67 8.52 -9.28 6.97
N PRO A 68 9.45 -8.48 6.41
CA PRO A 68 10.89 -8.79 6.45
C PRO A 68 11.49 -8.83 7.85
N VAL A 69 11.05 -7.95 8.76
CA VAL A 69 11.59 -7.91 10.13
C VAL A 69 11.16 -9.14 10.92
N ALA A 70 9.85 -9.45 10.99
CA ALA A 70 9.35 -10.71 11.56
C ALA A 70 10.05 -11.96 11.01
N LEU A 71 10.27 -12.04 9.69
CA LEU A 71 11.01 -13.17 9.10
C LEU A 71 12.45 -13.29 9.63
N ARG A 72 13.15 -12.17 9.84
CA ARG A 72 14.49 -12.16 10.44
C ARG A 72 14.45 -12.54 11.91
N LEU A 73 13.47 -12.05 12.66
CA LEU A 73 13.27 -12.38 14.08
C LEU A 73 12.95 -13.87 14.28
N LEU A 74 12.20 -14.50 13.36
CA LEU A 74 11.95 -15.94 13.35
C LEU A 74 13.28 -16.73 13.38
N MET A 75 14.30 -16.22 12.68
CA MET A 75 15.65 -16.79 12.62
C MET A 75 16.60 -16.15 13.66
N GLY A 76 16.07 -15.46 14.67
CA GLY A 76 16.85 -14.67 15.62
C GLY A 76 17.90 -15.46 16.41
N HIS A 77 17.70 -16.76 16.60
CA HIS A 77 18.66 -17.67 17.22
C HIS A 77 19.98 -17.83 16.44
N LEU A 78 19.99 -17.47 15.15
CA LEU A 78 21.19 -17.44 14.30
C LEU A 78 21.90 -16.08 14.32
N MET A 79 21.41 -15.12 15.10
CA MET A 79 21.87 -13.73 15.13
C MET A 79 22.46 -13.38 16.49
N ARG A 80 23.34 -12.38 16.54
CA ARG A 80 23.76 -11.80 17.82
C ARG A 80 22.59 -11.00 18.41
N PRO A 81 22.35 -11.04 19.73
CA PRO A 81 21.27 -10.27 20.36
C PRO A 81 21.31 -8.78 20.02
N THR A 82 22.51 -8.19 19.99
CA THR A 82 22.73 -6.78 19.61
C THR A 82 22.31 -6.46 18.17
N ASP A 83 22.41 -7.42 17.24
CA ASP A 83 21.95 -7.24 15.87
C ASP A 83 20.42 -7.25 15.79
N VAL A 84 19.76 -8.09 16.59
CA VAL A 84 18.29 -8.16 16.65
C VAL A 84 17.73 -6.85 17.22
N ILE A 85 18.31 -6.35 18.32
CA ILE A 85 17.92 -5.07 18.92
C ILE A 85 18.05 -3.92 17.90
N ARG A 86 19.21 -3.83 17.22
CA ARG A 86 19.44 -2.80 16.20
C ARG A 86 18.45 -2.85 15.04
N ILE A 87 18.00 -4.04 14.64
CA ILE A 87 16.96 -4.18 13.61
C ILE A 87 15.64 -3.62 14.11
N LEU A 88 15.23 -3.94 15.34
CA LEU A 88 13.98 -3.45 15.92
C LEU A 88 14.02 -1.92 16.10
N GLU A 89 15.15 -1.35 16.53
CA GLU A 89 15.35 0.10 16.63
C GLU A 89 15.23 0.78 15.26
N SER A 90 15.93 0.25 14.26
CA SER A 90 15.87 0.78 12.89
C SER A 90 14.45 0.68 12.32
N TYR A 91 13.74 -0.39 12.65
CA TYR A 91 12.36 -0.59 12.23
C TYR A 91 11.40 0.38 12.92
N ALA A 92 11.55 0.59 14.23
CA ALA A 92 10.75 1.56 14.99
C ALA A 92 10.92 3.00 14.46
N ALA A 93 12.14 3.38 14.06
CA ALA A 93 12.40 4.66 13.40
C ALA A 93 11.68 4.73 12.04
N ALA A 94 11.80 3.70 11.21
CA ALA A 94 11.12 3.64 9.91
C ALA A 94 9.58 3.68 10.05
N LEU A 95 9.02 3.05 11.07
CA LEU A 95 7.58 3.13 11.38
C LEU A 95 7.15 4.56 11.69
N ALA A 96 7.93 5.29 12.49
CA ALA A 96 7.65 6.70 12.81
C ALA A 96 7.64 7.57 11.54
N ASP A 97 8.62 7.38 10.65
CA ASP A 97 8.68 8.11 9.37
C ASP A 97 7.46 7.80 8.49
N ARG A 98 7.13 6.51 8.32
CA ARG A 98 5.97 6.09 7.50
C ARG A 98 4.65 6.62 8.06
N ARG A 99 4.51 6.60 9.39
CA ARG A 99 3.34 7.13 10.08
C ARG A 99 3.21 8.63 9.85
N ALA A 100 4.30 9.40 10.00
CA ALA A 100 4.30 10.84 9.76
C ALA A 100 3.95 11.18 8.30
N GLU A 101 4.48 10.43 7.33
CA GLU A 101 4.09 10.56 5.92
C GLU A 101 2.59 10.33 5.70
N LEU A 102 2.01 9.29 6.31
CA LEU A 102 0.58 8.99 6.18
C LEU A 102 -0.29 10.03 6.91
N GLU A 103 0.19 10.57 8.03
CA GLU A 103 -0.51 11.61 8.77
C GLU A 103 -0.60 12.90 7.95
N ALA A 104 0.47 13.28 7.25
CA ALA A 104 0.46 14.40 6.31
C ALA A 104 -0.56 14.17 5.17
N VAL A 105 -0.64 12.94 4.65
CA VAL A 105 -1.65 12.57 3.64
C VAL A 105 -3.06 12.68 4.24
N ARG A 106 -3.31 12.15 5.44
CA ARG A 106 -4.62 12.24 6.10
C ARG A 106 -5.07 13.69 6.29
N LYS A 107 -4.16 14.57 6.70
CA LYS A 107 -4.42 16.01 6.83
C LYS A 107 -4.75 16.65 5.48
N SER A 108 -4.06 16.27 4.41
CA SER A 108 -4.29 16.82 3.07
C SER A 108 -5.64 16.44 2.45
N LEU A 109 -6.28 15.37 2.94
CA LEU A 109 -7.59 14.93 2.45
C LEU A 109 -8.75 15.81 2.93
N GLY A 110 -8.55 16.59 4.00
CA GLY A 110 -9.61 17.42 4.59
C GLY A 110 -10.82 16.61 5.06
N ASP A 111 -11.99 17.26 5.04
CA ASP A 111 -13.28 16.73 5.52
C ASP A 111 -14.34 16.67 4.40
N ASP A 112 -13.90 16.67 3.13
CA ASP A 112 -14.80 16.54 1.98
C ASP A 112 -15.44 15.15 1.93
N GLU A 113 -16.75 15.06 1.67
CA GLU A 113 -17.46 13.77 1.59
C GLU A 113 -16.86 12.85 0.50
N ALA A 114 -16.37 13.44 -0.60
CA ALA A 114 -15.69 12.69 -1.67
C ALA A 114 -14.39 12.02 -1.19
N MET A 115 -13.78 12.54 -0.13
CA MET A 115 -12.53 12.04 0.47
C MET A 115 -12.76 11.19 1.71
N ARG A 116 -14.01 11.00 2.14
CA ARG A 116 -14.37 10.24 3.34
C ARG A 116 -13.78 8.84 3.37
N PHE A 117 -13.91 8.05 2.30
CA PHE A 117 -13.34 6.70 2.27
C PHE A 117 -11.81 6.69 2.25
N PRO A 118 -11.12 7.49 1.42
CA PRO A 118 -9.67 7.68 1.54
C PRO A 118 -9.21 8.08 2.94
N ALA A 119 -9.96 8.95 3.63
CA ALA A 119 -9.66 9.39 5.00
C ALA A 119 -9.77 8.24 6.00
N LEU A 120 -10.85 7.46 5.96
CA LEU A 120 -11.04 6.27 6.79
C LEU A 120 -9.91 5.24 6.58
N VAL A 121 -9.50 5.00 5.32
CA VAL A 121 -8.39 4.09 5.02
C VAL A 121 -7.06 4.65 5.54
N ALA A 122 -6.84 5.95 5.49
CA ALA A 122 -5.65 6.58 6.05
C ALA A 122 -5.62 6.47 7.58
N GLU A 123 -6.75 6.69 8.25
CA GLU A 123 -6.89 6.50 9.71
C GLU A 123 -6.63 5.05 10.12
N TRP A 124 -7.15 4.09 9.37
CA TRP A 124 -6.85 2.68 9.58
C TRP A 124 -5.34 2.39 9.44
N GLY A 125 -4.69 2.96 8.42
CA GLY A 125 -3.24 2.83 8.25
C GLY A 125 -2.42 3.48 9.37
N LEU A 126 -2.89 4.58 9.96
CA LEU A 126 -2.24 5.19 11.14
C LEU A 126 -2.33 4.26 12.35
N ALA A 127 -3.52 3.71 12.61
CA ALA A 127 -3.72 2.73 13.68
C ALA A 127 -2.87 1.47 13.47
N TYR A 128 -2.70 1.03 12.22
CA TYR A 128 -1.78 -0.07 11.88
C TYR A 128 -0.33 0.25 12.27
N TYR A 129 0.18 1.44 11.92
CA TYR A 129 1.55 1.81 12.30
C TYR A 129 1.74 1.98 13.80
N ASP A 130 0.73 2.48 14.51
CA ASP A 130 0.74 2.57 15.97
C ASP A 130 0.79 1.19 16.62
N SER A 131 -0.03 0.25 16.15
CA SER A 131 -0.02 -1.14 16.62
C SER A 131 1.32 -1.83 16.32
N GLU A 132 1.87 -1.65 15.12
CA GLU A 132 3.14 -2.27 14.71
C GLU A 132 4.31 -1.72 15.56
N ARG A 133 4.25 -0.44 15.91
CA ARG A 133 5.22 0.19 16.82
C ARG A 133 5.12 -0.41 18.22
N GLU A 134 3.93 -0.56 18.76
CA GLU A 134 3.71 -1.18 20.08
C GLU A 134 4.22 -2.64 20.12
N ILE A 135 3.95 -3.42 19.06
CA ILE A 135 4.46 -4.79 18.92
C ILE A 135 5.99 -4.79 18.91
N THR A 136 6.61 -3.87 18.17
CA THR A 136 8.06 -3.73 18.06
C THR A 136 8.70 -3.41 19.42
N ASP A 137 8.17 -2.40 20.12
CA ASP A 137 8.71 -1.94 21.41
C ASP A 137 8.59 -3.03 22.49
N ARG A 138 7.43 -3.70 22.55
CA ARG A 138 7.21 -4.84 23.46
C ARG A 138 8.11 -6.04 23.14
N THR A 139 8.31 -6.34 21.87
CA THR A 139 9.20 -7.45 21.45
C THR A 139 10.64 -7.15 21.84
N ARG A 140 11.08 -5.91 21.65
CA ARG A 140 12.41 -5.46 22.07
C ARG A 140 12.59 -5.59 23.59
N ALA A 141 11.64 -5.10 24.38
CA ALA A 141 11.73 -5.16 25.85
C ALA A 141 11.94 -6.61 26.35
N ARG A 142 11.22 -7.58 25.78
CA ARG A 142 11.36 -9.01 26.10
C ARG A 142 12.70 -9.65 25.70
N LEU A 143 13.48 -9.00 24.84
CA LEU A 143 14.82 -9.47 24.43
C LEU A 143 15.94 -8.85 25.28
N GLU A 144 15.63 -7.79 26.02
CA GLU A 144 16.56 -7.10 26.93
C GLU A 144 16.46 -7.64 28.38
N GLU A 145 15.39 -8.38 28.70
CA GLU A 145 15.20 -9.19 29.92
C GLU A 145 16.07 -10.45 29.94
#